data_AF-A0A7V9LVM1-F1
#
_entry.id   AF-A0A7V9LVM1-F1
#
_cell.length_a   1.000
_cell.length_b   1.000
_cell.length_c   1.000
_cell.angle_alpha   90.00
_cell.angle_beta   90.00
_cell.angle_gamma   90.00
#
_symmetry.space_group_name_H-M   'P 1'
#
loop_
_entity.id
_entity.type
_entity.pdbx_description
1 polymer ?
#
loop_
_entity_poly.entity_id
_entity_poly.type
_entity_poly.pdbx_seq_one_letter_code
_entity_poly.pdbx_strand_id
1 'polypeptide(L)'
;MSAARSSATLVVQPAAATRRRTVLVTAAVLGLAALAPVPPASAAATAPCSVYWTGATSTSWTLSSNWSLSAGGQSGGRIPLTTDVACVATAPVRTAVSYVSLGRTIAGIDFSTQGSVRPSLTIDGGTLTIGSGSGTSDSIINDLQIRMGGTVGGTADVVLTGAPTLSDNAILTGAGTTTLATGTSVTTNGLVLDNGRRLVVQGTLTHDECYDYLYLYNGAVLQNSGRFTAASSCGHRIYSDGSAGSVVVNDAGADFVVAQEATDTYSLDAPLDNRGSVAVTAGSLKVAPAGTTGGSYTVPAPGELVVTGGTLLVSAATVAGDGMLVLDGGTIDVPAGVTVAALSLRSGTLVGNPTVRSLTGGATATFSGGGVLTIPTSGTATLDNFTVNGGSRLLNRGTLTHIGCGTALTVQGGSVLENAARLVVGTSCASAILTDGSPGAAVVNDSTATLSVSQLSNVSTYRIAAALDNQGTFEVTKGKVNLEVLSNLVAGRLSGGAFLATVGTIQIPG
;
A
#
# COMPACT_ATOMS: atom_id res chain seq x y z
N MET A 1 -53.50 53.47 46.64
CA MET A 1 -54.35 52.61 47.47
C MET A 1 -54.74 51.38 46.67
N SER A 2 -54.44 50.21 47.24
CA SER A 2 -54.90 48.86 46.91
C SER A 2 -54.57 48.22 45.56
N ALA A 3 -54.18 46.95 45.68
CA ALA A 3 -53.66 46.04 44.69
C ALA A 3 -54.70 44.96 44.33
N ALA A 4 -54.54 44.33 43.15
CA ALA A 4 -54.85 42.91 42.96
C ALA A 4 -54.09 42.37 41.73
N ARG A 5 -53.54 41.15 41.88
CA ARG A 5 -52.65 40.41 40.98
C ARG A 5 -53.40 39.42 40.07
N SER A 6 -52.64 38.90 39.09
CA SER A 6 -52.69 37.55 38.49
C SER A 6 -53.65 37.36 37.29
N SER A 7 -53.32 36.68 36.18
CA SER A 7 -52.19 35.83 35.77
C SER A 7 -52.07 35.85 34.24
N ALA A 8 -50.86 35.85 33.67
CA ALA A 8 -50.62 35.57 32.25
C ALA A 8 -49.70 34.35 32.12
N THR A 9 -50.19 33.33 31.43
CA THR A 9 -49.51 32.05 31.18
C THR A 9 -48.37 32.25 30.18
N LEU A 10 -47.15 31.87 30.60
CA LEU A 10 -45.96 31.82 29.77
C LEU A 10 -46.01 30.55 28.89
N VAL A 11 -46.21 30.69 27.58
CA VAL A 11 -45.97 29.61 26.62
C VAL A 11 -44.50 29.65 26.24
N VAL A 12 -43.73 28.71 26.78
CA VAL A 12 -42.32 28.49 26.41
C VAL A 12 -42.28 27.77 25.07
N GLN A 13 -41.87 28.46 24.00
CA GLN A 13 -41.46 27.82 22.74
C GLN A 13 -40.13 27.08 22.96
N PRO A 14 -40.01 25.79 22.61
CA PRO A 14 -38.73 25.11 22.65
C PRO A 14 -37.80 25.63 21.54
N ALA A 15 -36.55 25.89 21.92
CA ALA A 15 -35.49 26.40 21.07
C ALA A 15 -35.26 25.53 19.83
N ALA A 16 -35.11 26.17 18.67
CA ALA A 16 -34.79 25.53 17.42
C ALA A 16 -33.42 24.83 17.51
N ALA A 17 -33.44 23.50 17.41
CA ALA A 17 -32.25 22.67 17.41
C ALA A 17 -31.35 23.01 16.22
N THR A 18 -30.09 23.30 16.53
CA THR A 18 -28.98 23.47 15.60
C THR A 18 -28.83 22.20 14.76
N ARG A 19 -29.27 22.24 13.49
CA ARG A 19 -29.03 21.14 12.54
C ARG A 19 -27.53 21.06 12.25
N ARG A 20 -26.81 20.19 12.95
CA ARG A 20 -25.53 19.64 12.48
C ARG A 20 -25.81 18.93 11.17
N ARG A 21 -25.40 19.53 10.05
CA ARG A 21 -25.30 18.83 8.77
C ARG A 21 -24.14 17.84 8.89
N THR A 22 -24.45 16.62 9.28
CA THR A 22 -23.56 15.48 9.07
C THR A 22 -23.39 15.33 7.57
N VAL A 23 -22.24 15.72 7.04
CA VAL A 23 -21.84 15.40 5.68
C VAL A 23 -21.66 13.89 5.64
N LEU A 24 -22.60 13.19 5.03
CA LEU A 24 -22.47 11.78 4.71
C LEU A 24 -21.37 11.71 3.63
N VAL A 25 -20.14 11.42 4.05
CA VAL A 25 -19.11 10.98 3.11
C VAL A 25 -19.57 9.62 2.63
N THR A 26 -20.11 9.57 1.41
CA THR A 26 -20.40 8.31 0.73
C THR A 26 -19.07 7.64 0.43
N ALA A 27 -18.54 6.91 1.42
CA ALA A 27 -17.48 5.96 1.17
C ALA A 27 -18.06 4.92 0.21
N ALA A 28 -17.60 4.94 -1.04
CA ALA A 28 -17.75 3.79 -1.91
C ALA A 28 -16.92 2.66 -1.29
N VAL A 29 -17.54 1.92 -0.37
CA VAL A 29 -17.02 0.65 0.11
C VAL A 29 -17.09 -0.28 -1.08
N LEU A 30 -15.99 -0.42 -1.82
CA LEU A 30 -15.76 -1.64 -2.59
C LEU A 30 -15.84 -2.76 -1.56
N GLY A 31 -16.92 -3.54 -1.64
CA GLY A 31 -17.12 -4.71 -0.80
C GLY A 31 -16.07 -5.75 -1.11
N LEU A 32 -14.89 -5.63 -0.51
CA LEU A 32 -14.02 -6.79 -0.29
C LEU A 32 -14.62 -7.54 0.88
N ALA A 33 -15.04 -8.78 0.61
CA ALA A 33 -15.31 -9.73 1.67
C ALA A 33 -14.10 -9.77 2.60
N ALA A 34 -14.30 -9.51 3.88
CA ALA A 34 -13.30 -9.74 4.89
C ALA A 34 -12.85 -11.20 4.75
N LEU A 35 -11.63 -11.41 4.26
CA LEU A 35 -10.95 -12.70 4.32
C LEU A 35 -10.81 -13.01 5.81
N ALA A 36 -11.70 -13.84 6.34
CA ALA A 36 -11.55 -14.38 7.68
C ALA A 36 -10.15 -15.02 7.79
N PRO A 37 -9.48 -14.93 8.95
CA PRO A 37 -8.27 -15.71 9.18
C PRO A 37 -8.59 -17.17 8.91
N VAL A 38 -8.04 -17.71 7.83
CA VAL A 38 -8.19 -19.12 7.49
C VAL A 38 -7.40 -19.88 8.55
N PRO A 39 -8.01 -20.82 9.28
CA PRO A 39 -7.26 -21.66 10.20
C PRO A 39 -6.08 -22.31 9.47
N PRO A 40 -4.96 -22.61 10.13
CA PRO A 40 -3.86 -23.34 9.49
C PRO A 40 -4.46 -24.57 8.82
N ALA A 41 -4.10 -24.79 7.55
CA ALA A 41 -4.59 -25.91 6.77
C ALA A 41 -4.49 -27.17 7.64
N SER A 42 -5.63 -27.67 8.11
CA SER A 42 -5.67 -28.97 8.74
C SER A 42 -5.31 -29.91 7.61
N ALA A 43 -4.11 -30.49 7.65
CA ALA A 43 -3.72 -31.50 6.68
C ALA A 43 -4.80 -32.58 6.69
N ALA A 44 -5.71 -32.56 5.72
CA ALA A 44 -6.63 -33.66 5.54
C ALA A 44 -5.76 -34.89 5.27
N ALA A 45 -6.11 -36.02 5.87
CA ALA A 45 -5.35 -37.25 5.66
C ALA A 45 -5.27 -37.52 4.15
N THR A 46 -4.06 -37.60 3.60
CA THR A 46 -3.81 -37.98 2.22
C THR A 46 -4.56 -39.28 1.93
N ALA A 47 -5.37 -39.31 0.87
CA ALA A 47 -6.07 -40.52 0.48
C ALA A 47 -5.06 -41.65 0.21
N PRO A 48 -5.45 -42.92 0.42
CA PRO A 48 -4.52 -44.03 0.30
C PRO A 48 -3.92 -44.12 -1.11
N CYS A 49 -2.62 -44.35 -1.16
CA CYS A 49 -1.87 -44.57 -2.41
C CYS A 49 -2.51 -45.68 -3.25
N SER A 50 -2.77 -45.40 -4.52
CA SER A 50 -3.31 -46.37 -5.48
C SER A 50 -2.30 -46.79 -6.54
N VAL A 51 -1.22 -46.02 -6.70
CA VAL A 51 -0.14 -46.30 -7.64
C VAL A 51 1.19 -45.79 -7.09
N TYR A 52 2.26 -46.54 -7.29
CA TYR A 52 3.58 -46.30 -6.72
C TYR A 52 4.64 -46.14 -7.80
N TRP A 53 5.45 -45.10 -7.69
CA TRP A 53 6.64 -44.92 -8.51
C TRP A 53 7.70 -45.95 -8.13
N THR A 54 8.10 -46.76 -9.12
CA THR A 54 9.16 -47.78 -9.04
C THR A 54 10.23 -47.58 -10.12
N GLY A 55 10.18 -46.47 -10.88
CA GLY A 55 11.13 -46.12 -11.93
C GLY A 55 12.53 -45.74 -11.43
N ALA A 56 13.54 -45.80 -12.29
CA ALA A 56 14.88 -45.30 -11.94
C ALA A 56 14.87 -43.76 -11.78
N THR A 57 15.82 -43.24 -11.01
CA THR A 57 16.00 -41.79 -10.78
C THR A 57 16.02 -41.05 -12.11
N SER A 58 15.24 -39.96 -12.20
CA SER A 58 15.16 -39.10 -13.38
C SER A 58 14.60 -39.77 -14.65
N THR A 59 13.87 -40.88 -14.50
CA THR A 59 13.13 -41.47 -15.63
C THR A 59 11.76 -40.84 -15.80
N SER A 60 11.18 -41.00 -17.00
CA SER A 60 9.92 -40.34 -17.38
C SER A 60 8.70 -40.90 -16.63
N TRP A 61 7.87 -40.00 -16.10
CA TRP A 61 6.52 -40.28 -15.57
C TRP A 61 5.64 -41.01 -16.57
N THR A 62 5.82 -40.77 -17.87
CA THR A 62 4.94 -41.31 -18.92
C THR A 62 5.23 -42.78 -19.28
N LEU A 63 6.31 -43.35 -18.76
CA LEU A 63 6.64 -44.76 -18.97
C LEU A 63 5.89 -45.61 -17.96
N SER A 64 4.94 -46.42 -18.43
CA SER A 64 4.15 -47.31 -17.57
C SER A 64 4.99 -48.35 -16.81
N SER A 65 6.19 -48.67 -17.31
CA SER A 65 7.15 -49.55 -16.63
C SER A 65 7.67 -49.00 -15.30
N ASN A 66 7.51 -47.69 -15.07
CA ASN A 66 7.97 -47.01 -13.86
C ASN A 66 6.92 -46.97 -12.74
N TRP A 67 5.77 -47.60 -12.93
CA TRP A 67 4.65 -47.55 -12.00
C TRP A 67 4.20 -48.95 -11.58
N SER A 68 3.89 -49.13 -10.30
CA SER A 68 3.35 -50.36 -9.71
C SER A 68 2.02 -50.10 -8.99
N LEU A 69 1.17 -51.11 -8.89
CA LEU A 69 -0.06 -51.06 -8.10
C LEU A 69 0.17 -51.38 -6.62
N SER A 70 1.40 -51.75 -6.25
CA SER A 70 1.80 -51.99 -4.86
C SER A 70 3.18 -51.40 -4.58
N ALA A 71 3.43 -51.03 -3.33
CA ALA A 71 4.70 -50.44 -2.92
C ALA A 71 5.86 -51.41 -3.19
N GLY A 72 6.78 -51.03 -4.09
CA GLY A 72 7.94 -51.85 -4.47
C GLY A 72 7.61 -53.08 -5.34
N GLY A 73 6.38 -53.20 -5.83
CA GLY A 73 5.93 -54.31 -6.66
C GLY A 73 6.45 -54.28 -8.09
N GLN A 74 6.07 -55.29 -8.89
CA GLN A 74 6.32 -55.30 -10.33
C GLN A 74 5.53 -54.19 -11.04
N SER A 75 5.94 -53.87 -12.27
CA SER A 75 5.22 -52.90 -13.11
C SER A 75 3.73 -53.26 -13.23
N GLY A 76 2.87 -52.30 -12.93
CA GLY A 76 1.43 -52.39 -13.13
C GLY A 76 0.99 -52.16 -14.58
N GLY A 77 1.93 -51.85 -15.49
CA GLY A 77 1.66 -51.71 -16.92
C GLY A 77 0.85 -50.47 -17.31
N ARG A 78 0.58 -49.55 -16.38
CA ARG A 78 -0.14 -48.28 -16.63
C ARG A 78 0.52 -47.10 -15.93
N ILE A 79 0.28 -45.90 -16.47
CA ILE A 79 0.59 -44.64 -15.78
C ILE A 79 -0.57 -44.27 -14.82
N PRO A 80 -0.36 -43.31 -13.90
CA PRO A 80 -1.43 -42.78 -13.05
C PRO A 80 -2.60 -42.19 -13.85
N LEU A 81 -3.82 -42.46 -13.38
CA LEU A 81 -5.10 -42.01 -13.91
C LEU A 81 -5.67 -40.86 -13.06
N THR A 82 -6.79 -40.28 -13.51
CA THR A 82 -7.44 -39.15 -12.83
C THR A 82 -7.95 -39.46 -11.42
N THR A 83 -8.17 -40.73 -11.10
CA THR A 83 -8.63 -41.20 -9.79
C THR A 83 -7.50 -41.66 -8.88
N ASP A 84 -6.26 -41.67 -9.36
CA ASP A 84 -5.14 -42.23 -8.60
C ASP A 84 -4.49 -41.23 -7.66
N VAL A 85 -3.97 -41.74 -6.55
CA VAL A 85 -2.98 -41.05 -5.72
C VAL A 85 -1.62 -41.68 -5.98
N ALA A 86 -0.71 -40.89 -6.57
CA ALA A 86 0.64 -41.35 -6.89
C ALA A 86 1.58 -41.17 -5.69
N CYS A 87 2.27 -42.24 -5.31
CA CYS A 87 3.22 -42.24 -4.20
C CYS A 87 4.59 -42.75 -4.65
N VAL A 88 5.64 -42.56 -3.84
CA VAL A 88 6.95 -43.17 -4.10
C VAL A 88 7.12 -44.45 -3.30
N ALA A 89 7.63 -45.51 -3.92
CA ALA A 89 7.96 -46.74 -3.20
C ALA A 89 9.20 -46.55 -2.30
N THR A 90 9.16 -47.10 -1.08
CA THR A 90 10.29 -47.09 -0.14
C THR A 90 11.43 -48.03 -0.53
N ALA A 91 11.18 -48.97 -1.45
CA ALA A 91 12.15 -49.93 -1.94
C ALA A 91 12.08 -50.09 -3.47
N PRO A 92 13.23 -50.19 -4.17
CA PRO A 92 14.57 -49.84 -3.71
C PRO A 92 14.75 -48.31 -3.82
N VAL A 93 14.70 -47.57 -2.70
CA VAL A 93 15.09 -46.14 -2.52
C VAL A 93 15.23 -45.35 -3.83
N ARG A 94 14.13 -44.84 -4.38
CA ARG A 94 14.10 -44.02 -5.61
C ARG A 94 13.74 -42.58 -5.26
N THR A 95 14.49 -41.63 -5.80
CA THR A 95 14.49 -40.26 -5.26
C THR A 95 14.11 -39.16 -6.24
N ALA A 96 13.99 -39.42 -7.55
CA ALA A 96 13.59 -38.39 -8.51
C ALA A 96 12.70 -38.92 -9.64
N VAL A 97 11.63 -38.19 -9.93
CA VAL A 97 10.68 -38.43 -11.01
C VAL A 97 10.74 -37.26 -12.00
N SER A 98 10.96 -37.54 -13.28
CA SER A 98 10.93 -36.51 -14.33
C SER A 98 9.61 -36.60 -15.10
N TYR A 99 8.84 -35.52 -15.13
CA TYR A 99 7.62 -35.39 -15.90
C TYR A 99 7.86 -34.49 -17.12
N VAL A 100 7.70 -35.08 -18.31
CA VAL A 100 7.78 -34.39 -19.60
C VAL A 100 6.55 -34.80 -20.40
N SER A 101 5.44 -34.05 -20.35
CA SER A 101 4.26 -34.40 -21.16
C SER A 101 3.23 -33.28 -21.33
N LEU A 102 2.54 -33.29 -22.48
CA LEU A 102 1.56 -32.30 -22.98
C LEU A 102 0.22 -32.21 -22.20
N GLY A 103 0.15 -32.68 -20.95
CA GLY A 103 -1.06 -32.60 -20.11
C GLY A 103 -1.42 -33.91 -19.41
N ARG A 104 -1.55 -33.87 -18.07
CA ARG A 104 -2.10 -34.97 -17.26
C ARG A 104 -2.98 -34.47 -16.13
N THR A 105 -3.82 -35.37 -15.64
CA THR A 105 -4.69 -35.15 -14.49
C THR A 105 -4.58 -36.34 -13.55
N ILE A 106 -4.45 -36.07 -12.25
CA ILE A 106 -4.35 -37.06 -11.18
C ILE A 106 -5.17 -36.62 -9.97
N ALA A 107 -5.63 -37.54 -9.12
CA ALA A 107 -6.40 -37.18 -7.92
C ALA A 107 -5.53 -36.56 -6.82
N GLY A 108 -4.31 -37.07 -6.62
CA GLY A 108 -3.36 -36.53 -5.64
C GLY A 108 -1.95 -37.12 -5.77
N ILE A 109 -1.01 -36.56 -5.03
CA ILE A 109 0.40 -36.97 -4.99
C ILE A 109 0.89 -37.00 -3.54
N ASP A 110 1.50 -38.11 -3.11
CA ASP A 110 2.25 -38.19 -1.85
C ASP A 110 3.70 -38.59 -2.13
N PHE A 111 4.50 -37.55 -2.40
CA PHE A 111 5.94 -37.59 -2.59
C PHE A 111 6.63 -37.01 -1.35
N SER A 112 6.11 -37.31 -0.16
CA SER A 112 6.72 -36.98 1.11
C SER A 112 8.05 -37.69 1.35
N THR A 113 8.87 -37.15 2.25
CA THR A 113 10.11 -37.80 2.67
C THR A 113 9.81 -39.04 3.52
N GLN A 114 10.45 -40.17 3.20
CA GLN A 114 10.29 -41.43 3.93
C GLN A 114 11.65 -42.04 4.26
N GLY A 115 12.04 -42.03 5.53
CA GLY A 115 13.37 -42.47 5.97
C GLY A 115 14.48 -41.67 5.30
N SER A 116 15.35 -42.33 4.52
CA SER A 116 16.41 -41.69 3.72
C SER A 116 15.95 -41.26 2.32
N VAL A 117 14.72 -41.57 1.91
CA VAL A 117 14.18 -41.19 0.61
C VAL A 117 13.77 -39.72 0.64
N ARG A 118 14.22 -38.95 -0.36
CA ARG A 118 13.85 -37.55 -0.60
C ARG A 118 13.33 -37.43 -2.03
N PRO A 119 12.02 -37.62 -2.27
CA PRO A 119 11.47 -37.53 -3.62
C PRO A 119 11.58 -36.13 -4.23
N SER A 120 11.80 -36.08 -5.54
CA SER A 120 11.59 -34.90 -6.35
C SER A 120 10.68 -35.18 -7.55
N LEU A 121 9.94 -34.16 -7.98
CA LEU A 121 9.11 -34.13 -9.18
C LEU A 121 9.54 -32.95 -10.04
N THR A 122 10.06 -33.22 -11.23
CA THR A 122 10.37 -32.18 -12.22
C THR A 122 9.27 -32.10 -13.26
N ILE A 123 8.76 -30.92 -13.56
CA ILE A 123 7.86 -30.62 -14.67
C ILE A 123 8.62 -29.75 -15.65
N ASP A 124 9.02 -30.35 -16.77
CA ASP A 124 9.80 -29.70 -17.82
C ASP A 124 8.86 -29.36 -18.99
N GLY A 125 8.21 -28.20 -18.89
CA GLY A 125 7.09 -27.82 -19.75
C GLY A 125 5.81 -28.65 -19.56
N GLY A 126 4.77 -28.31 -20.31
CA GLY A 126 3.46 -28.99 -20.27
C GLY A 126 2.66 -28.72 -18.98
N THR A 127 1.63 -29.54 -18.75
CA THR A 127 0.67 -29.31 -17.64
C THR A 127 0.46 -30.58 -16.82
N LEU A 128 0.48 -30.45 -15.49
CA LEU A 128 0.02 -31.44 -14.53
C LEU A 128 -1.12 -30.85 -13.69
N THR A 129 -2.31 -31.41 -13.79
CA THR A 129 -3.48 -31.02 -12.99
C THR A 129 -3.64 -31.98 -11.82
N ILE A 130 -3.71 -31.45 -10.60
CA ILE A 130 -3.88 -32.24 -9.38
C ILE A 130 -5.27 -31.94 -8.80
N GLY A 131 -6.05 -33.00 -8.61
CA GLY A 131 -7.30 -32.93 -7.87
C GLY A 131 -8.55 -32.55 -8.66
N SER A 132 -8.61 -32.64 -9.98
CA SER A 132 -9.86 -32.34 -10.70
C SER A 132 -10.84 -33.53 -10.69
N GLY A 133 -12.07 -33.32 -10.21
CA GLY A 133 -13.18 -34.29 -10.24
C GLY A 133 -13.64 -34.79 -8.86
N SER A 134 -14.45 -35.86 -8.81
CA SER A 134 -15.08 -36.40 -7.59
C SER A 134 -14.16 -37.24 -6.67
N GLY A 135 -12.84 -37.03 -6.76
CA GLY A 135 -11.82 -37.83 -6.06
C GLY A 135 -10.58 -37.04 -5.65
N THR A 136 -10.69 -35.70 -5.55
CA THR A 136 -9.61 -34.81 -5.11
C THR A 136 -8.97 -35.27 -3.81
N SER A 137 -7.64 -35.29 -3.78
CA SER A 137 -6.86 -35.58 -2.57
C SER A 137 -5.77 -34.54 -2.41
N ASP A 138 -5.63 -34.02 -1.19
CA ASP A 138 -4.52 -33.14 -0.83
C ASP A 138 -3.19 -33.84 -1.12
N SER A 139 -2.18 -33.07 -1.46
CA SER A 139 -0.92 -33.56 -1.97
C SER A 139 0.25 -33.02 -1.19
N ILE A 140 1.29 -33.84 -1.03
CA ILE A 140 2.56 -33.46 -0.42
C ILE A 140 3.66 -33.78 -1.42
N ILE A 141 4.50 -32.81 -1.73
CA ILE A 141 5.64 -32.99 -2.64
C ILE A 141 6.87 -32.44 -1.95
N ASN A 142 7.90 -33.28 -1.77
CA ASN A 142 9.11 -32.81 -1.12
C ASN A 142 9.85 -31.77 -1.99
N ASP A 143 10.30 -32.13 -3.19
CA ASP A 143 10.95 -31.18 -4.10
C ASP A 143 10.19 -31.10 -5.42
N LEU A 144 9.59 -29.94 -5.71
CA LEU A 144 8.89 -29.68 -6.97
C LEU A 144 9.71 -28.70 -7.80
N GLN A 145 10.09 -29.12 -9.01
CA GLN A 145 10.84 -28.29 -9.94
C GLN A 145 9.99 -28.01 -11.16
N ILE A 146 9.54 -26.78 -11.33
CA ILE A 146 8.82 -26.35 -12.54
C ILE A 146 9.80 -25.57 -13.40
N ARG A 147 9.98 -26.00 -14.65
CA ARG A 147 10.95 -25.42 -15.59
C ARG A 147 10.31 -25.22 -16.95
N MET A 148 10.90 -24.36 -17.78
CA MET A 148 10.53 -24.16 -19.17
C MET A 148 9.03 -23.84 -19.36
N GLY A 149 8.45 -22.98 -18.50
CA GLY A 149 7.04 -22.63 -18.55
C GLY A 149 6.06 -23.74 -18.15
N GLY A 150 6.52 -24.75 -17.40
CA GLY A 150 5.67 -25.83 -16.90
C GLY A 150 4.51 -25.32 -16.04
N THR A 151 3.39 -26.07 -16.02
CA THR A 151 2.17 -25.69 -15.30
C THR A 151 1.74 -26.77 -14.30
N VAL A 152 1.48 -26.37 -13.05
CA VAL A 152 0.75 -27.17 -12.05
C VAL A 152 -0.63 -26.57 -11.82
N GLY A 153 -1.65 -27.28 -12.31
CA GLY A 153 -3.05 -26.88 -12.24
C GLY A 153 -3.86 -27.62 -11.18
N GLY A 154 -5.14 -27.24 -11.06
CA GLY A 154 -6.16 -28.04 -10.38
C GLY A 154 -6.68 -27.44 -9.08
N THR A 155 -7.44 -28.25 -8.34
CA THR A 155 -8.19 -27.86 -7.15
C THR A 155 -7.70 -28.53 -5.87
N ALA A 156 -6.73 -29.45 -5.94
CA ALA A 156 -6.11 -30.01 -4.75
C ALA A 156 -5.20 -28.97 -4.07
N ASP A 157 -5.15 -29.04 -2.74
CA ASP A 157 -4.10 -28.39 -1.98
C ASP A 157 -2.78 -29.18 -2.12
N VAL A 158 -1.66 -28.46 -2.25
CA VAL A 158 -0.32 -29.01 -2.45
C VAL A 158 0.63 -28.40 -1.43
N VAL A 159 1.24 -29.21 -0.58
CA VAL A 159 2.26 -28.79 0.39
C VAL A 159 3.65 -29.14 -0.14
N LEU A 160 4.52 -28.15 -0.23
CA LEU A 160 5.92 -28.29 -0.61
C LEU A 160 6.80 -28.26 0.65
N THR A 161 7.57 -29.32 0.89
CA THR A 161 8.29 -29.51 2.18
C THR A 161 9.82 -29.46 2.06
N GLY A 162 10.36 -29.49 0.85
CA GLY A 162 11.80 -29.49 0.55
C GLY A 162 12.24 -28.16 -0.04
N ALA A 163 12.96 -28.21 -1.16
CA ALA A 163 13.56 -27.05 -1.83
C ALA A 163 13.04 -26.90 -3.27
N PRO A 164 11.75 -26.55 -3.45
CA PRO A 164 11.16 -26.47 -4.78
C PRO A 164 11.76 -25.32 -5.60
N THR A 165 11.77 -25.48 -6.91
CA THR A 165 12.14 -24.45 -7.88
C THR A 165 10.88 -23.97 -8.60
N LEU A 166 10.51 -22.71 -8.38
CA LEU A 166 9.33 -22.06 -8.94
C LEU A 166 9.76 -20.85 -9.78
N SER A 167 10.48 -21.12 -10.87
CA SER A 167 11.18 -20.12 -11.70
C SER A 167 10.88 -20.36 -13.18
N ASP A 168 11.47 -19.57 -14.07
CA ASP A 168 11.41 -19.76 -15.53
C ASP A 168 9.97 -19.79 -16.08
N ASN A 169 9.16 -18.81 -15.67
CA ASN A 169 7.72 -18.72 -15.99
C ASN A 169 6.90 -19.92 -15.49
N ALA A 170 7.26 -20.51 -14.35
CA ALA A 170 6.45 -21.52 -13.68
C ALA A 170 5.01 -21.03 -13.45
N ILE A 171 4.02 -21.87 -13.79
CA ILE A 171 2.60 -21.51 -13.67
C ILE A 171 1.92 -22.40 -12.62
N LEU A 172 1.32 -21.78 -11.61
CA LEU A 172 0.41 -22.41 -10.65
C LEU A 172 -1.00 -21.89 -10.92
N THR A 173 -1.94 -22.76 -11.31
CA THR A 173 -3.26 -22.31 -11.80
C THR A 173 -4.46 -23.10 -11.26
N GLY A 174 -5.59 -22.45 -11.03
CA GLY A 174 -6.79 -23.09 -10.49
C GLY A 174 -6.87 -22.98 -8.97
N ALA A 175 -8.07 -23.21 -8.43
CA ALA A 175 -8.49 -22.76 -7.10
C ALA A 175 -7.86 -23.48 -5.89
N GLY A 176 -6.98 -24.46 -6.10
CA GLY A 176 -6.26 -25.12 -4.99
C GLY A 176 -5.25 -24.19 -4.30
N THR A 177 -4.76 -24.60 -3.14
CA THR A 177 -3.73 -23.89 -2.37
C THR A 177 -2.37 -24.56 -2.56
N THR A 178 -1.33 -23.81 -2.88
CA THR A 178 0.06 -24.29 -2.80
C THR A 178 0.70 -23.71 -1.54
N THR A 179 1.24 -24.55 -0.67
CA THR A 179 1.88 -24.12 0.59
C THR A 179 3.37 -24.41 0.55
N LEU A 180 4.21 -23.39 0.72
CA LEU A 180 5.63 -23.56 1.07
C LEU A 180 5.70 -23.77 2.58
N ALA A 181 5.98 -25.00 3.01
CA ALA A 181 5.97 -25.35 4.43
C ALA A 181 7.07 -24.62 5.21
N THR A 182 6.94 -24.61 6.54
CA THR A 182 7.99 -24.09 7.43
C THR A 182 9.32 -24.81 7.16
N GLY A 183 10.41 -24.04 7.04
CA GLY A 183 11.74 -24.57 6.72
C GLY A 183 12.05 -24.70 5.22
N THR A 184 11.06 -24.52 4.34
CA THR A 184 11.28 -24.38 2.90
C THR A 184 11.75 -22.97 2.57
N SER A 185 12.73 -22.87 1.66
CA SER A 185 13.19 -21.60 1.09
C SER A 185 13.16 -21.68 -0.43
N VAL A 186 12.53 -20.70 -1.06
CA VAL A 186 12.38 -20.63 -2.52
C VAL A 186 12.85 -19.27 -3.00
N THR A 187 13.68 -19.26 -4.02
CA THR A 187 13.92 -18.08 -4.84
C THR A 187 13.10 -18.22 -6.13
N THR A 188 12.40 -17.17 -6.53
CA THR A 188 11.55 -17.16 -7.72
C THR A 188 11.81 -15.95 -8.59
N ASN A 189 11.69 -16.18 -9.90
CA ASN A 189 11.63 -15.20 -10.97
C ASN A 189 10.56 -15.67 -11.97
N GLY A 190 9.61 -14.80 -12.31
CA GLY A 190 8.59 -15.09 -13.33
C GLY A 190 7.45 -16.03 -12.89
N LEU A 191 7.28 -16.31 -11.60
CA LEU A 191 6.19 -17.18 -11.12
C LEU A 191 4.82 -16.57 -11.41
N VAL A 192 3.95 -17.37 -12.03
CA VAL A 192 2.56 -17.02 -12.35
C VAL A 192 1.61 -17.77 -11.41
N LEU A 193 0.78 -17.02 -10.70
CA LEU A 193 -0.39 -17.52 -9.98
C LEU A 193 -1.64 -17.12 -10.76
N ASP A 194 -2.51 -18.08 -11.05
CA ASP A 194 -3.64 -17.85 -11.96
C ASP A 194 -4.93 -18.59 -11.53
N ASN A 195 -6.08 -18.14 -12.03
CA ASN A 195 -7.41 -18.74 -11.84
C ASN A 195 -7.73 -19.06 -10.37
N GLY A 196 -7.57 -18.07 -9.49
CA GLY A 196 -7.88 -18.18 -8.07
C GLY A 196 -6.88 -18.99 -7.24
N ARG A 197 -5.71 -19.34 -7.81
CA ARG A 197 -4.65 -20.05 -7.07
C ARG A 197 -4.19 -19.23 -5.86
N ARG A 198 -4.11 -19.90 -4.69
CA ARG A 198 -3.52 -19.33 -3.47
C ARG A 198 -2.13 -19.91 -3.24
N LEU A 199 -1.11 -19.07 -3.10
CA LEU A 199 0.21 -19.47 -2.63
C LEU A 199 0.40 -19.01 -1.18
N VAL A 200 0.59 -19.96 -0.26
CA VAL A 200 0.85 -19.71 1.16
C VAL A 200 2.33 -19.92 1.45
N VAL A 201 3.02 -18.89 1.92
CA VAL A 201 4.44 -18.93 2.26
C VAL A 201 4.58 -19.04 3.78
N GLN A 202 4.72 -20.24 4.33
CA GLN A 202 5.05 -20.46 5.75
C GLN A 202 6.57 -20.51 5.98
N GLY A 203 7.32 -20.88 4.95
CA GLY A 203 8.78 -20.79 4.89
C GLY A 203 9.27 -19.41 4.46
N THR A 204 10.25 -19.38 3.55
CA THR A 204 10.77 -18.15 2.94
C THR A 204 10.54 -18.16 1.43
N LEU A 205 10.01 -17.06 0.90
CA LEU A 205 9.98 -16.76 -0.53
C LEU A 205 10.80 -15.50 -0.81
N THR A 206 11.84 -15.64 -1.63
CA THR A 206 12.64 -14.53 -2.13
C THR A 206 12.26 -14.30 -3.60
N HIS A 207 11.78 -13.10 -3.91
CA HIS A 207 11.63 -12.66 -5.28
C HIS A 207 12.92 -11.94 -5.69
N ASP A 208 13.63 -12.54 -6.64
CA ASP A 208 14.96 -12.13 -7.11
C ASP A 208 15.01 -12.21 -8.65
N GLU A 209 16.01 -11.56 -9.26
CA GLU A 209 16.25 -11.41 -10.70
C GLU A 209 15.50 -10.27 -11.40
N CYS A 210 16.25 -9.53 -12.23
CA CYS A 210 15.82 -8.32 -12.94
C CYS A 210 14.76 -8.55 -14.04
N TYR A 211 13.80 -7.61 -14.14
CA TYR A 211 12.71 -7.56 -15.13
C TYR A 211 11.69 -8.72 -15.17
N ASP A 212 11.85 -9.74 -14.32
CA ASP A 212 10.82 -10.74 -14.08
C ASP A 212 9.89 -10.32 -12.92
N TYR A 213 8.60 -10.67 -13.04
CA TYR A 213 7.57 -10.35 -12.06
C TYR A 213 7.01 -11.62 -11.42
N LEU A 214 6.39 -11.45 -10.26
CA LEU A 214 5.45 -12.42 -9.72
C LEU A 214 4.06 -11.98 -10.17
N TYR A 215 3.35 -12.82 -10.90
CA TYR A 215 2.07 -12.48 -11.53
C TYR A 215 0.89 -13.02 -10.74
N LEU A 216 -0.08 -12.17 -10.42
CA LEU A 216 -1.37 -12.52 -9.82
C LEU A 216 -2.46 -12.29 -10.86
N TYR A 217 -2.95 -13.38 -11.45
CA TYR A 217 -4.00 -13.36 -12.47
C TYR A 217 -5.29 -13.98 -11.99
N ASN A 218 -6.40 -13.44 -12.51
CA ASN A 218 -7.73 -14.02 -12.37
C ASN A 218 -8.09 -14.40 -10.92
N GLY A 219 -7.84 -13.50 -9.97
CA GLY A 219 -8.21 -13.68 -8.55
C GLY A 219 -7.18 -14.44 -7.70
N ALA A 220 -5.94 -14.58 -8.18
CA ALA A 220 -4.88 -15.28 -7.45
C ALA A 220 -4.43 -14.53 -6.18
N VAL A 221 -4.03 -15.29 -5.16
CA VAL A 221 -3.65 -14.76 -3.85
C VAL A 221 -2.24 -15.18 -3.48
N LEU A 222 -1.39 -14.21 -3.12
CA LEU A 222 -0.13 -14.47 -2.44
C LEU A 222 -0.33 -14.19 -0.95
N GLN A 223 -0.23 -15.23 -0.11
CA GLN A 223 -0.30 -15.10 1.34
C GLN A 223 1.06 -15.40 1.95
N ASN A 224 1.67 -14.39 2.55
CA ASN A 224 2.86 -14.54 3.37
C ASN A 224 2.46 -14.83 4.83
N SER A 225 2.80 -16.01 5.31
CA SER A 225 2.64 -16.46 6.71
C SER A 225 3.99 -16.74 7.39
N GLY A 226 5.09 -16.40 6.73
CA GLY A 226 6.47 -16.64 7.14
C GLY A 226 7.32 -15.45 6.76
N ARG A 227 8.21 -15.61 5.77
CA ARG A 227 9.05 -14.52 5.26
C ARG A 227 8.91 -14.33 3.75
N PHE A 228 8.62 -13.11 3.33
CA PHE A 228 8.76 -12.66 1.95
C PHE A 228 9.90 -11.66 1.86
N THR A 229 10.81 -11.82 0.91
CA THR A 229 11.90 -10.87 0.66
C THR A 229 11.91 -10.43 -0.80
N ALA A 230 11.82 -9.12 -1.04
CA ALA A 230 12.17 -8.49 -2.30
C ALA A 230 13.66 -8.14 -2.26
N ALA A 231 14.49 -8.89 -3.01
CA ALA A 231 15.96 -8.85 -2.92
C ALA A 231 16.68 -8.32 -4.17
N SER A 232 15.94 -8.05 -5.24
CA SER A 232 16.47 -7.59 -6.53
C SER A 232 17.13 -6.20 -6.51
N SER A 233 18.12 -5.97 -7.38
CA SER A 233 18.86 -4.70 -7.52
C SER A 233 18.36 -3.83 -8.69
N CYS A 234 17.07 -3.91 -9.03
CA CYS A 234 16.45 -3.03 -10.02
C CYS A 234 14.94 -2.83 -9.69
N GLY A 235 14.19 -2.11 -10.53
CA GLY A 235 12.76 -1.88 -10.31
C GLY A 235 11.90 -3.13 -10.58
N HIS A 236 11.18 -3.63 -9.57
CA HIS A 236 10.37 -4.86 -9.63
C HIS A 236 8.94 -4.67 -9.20
N ARG A 237 8.10 -5.69 -9.46
CA ARG A 237 6.74 -5.72 -8.94
C ARG A 237 6.17 -7.10 -8.75
N ILE A 238 5.20 -7.16 -7.88
CA ILE A 238 4.13 -8.15 -7.95
C ILE A 238 3.06 -7.56 -8.87
N TYR A 239 2.97 -8.11 -10.07
CA TYR A 239 2.01 -7.65 -11.08
C TYR A 239 0.63 -8.25 -10.80
N SER A 240 -0.40 -7.44 -11.03
CA SER A 240 -1.80 -7.86 -10.96
C SER A 240 -2.51 -7.37 -12.22
N ASP A 241 -3.36 -8.22 -12.79
CA ASP A 241 -4.26 -7.86 -13.89
C ASP A 241 -5.46 -7.01 -13.44
N GLY A 242 -5.57 -6.72 -12.14
CA GLY A 242 -6.69 -5.99 -11.55
C GLY A 242 -7.96 -6.83 -11.40
N SER A 243 -7.88 -8.15 -11.61
CA SER A 243 -8.99 -9.06 -11.40
C SER A 243 -9.47 -9.03 -9.94
N ALA A 244 -10.79 -9.08 -9.75
CA ALA A 244 -11.38 -9.14 -8.42
C ALA A 244 -10.87 -10.38 -7.66
N GLY A 245 -10.49 -10.20 -6.39
CA GLY A 245 -9.93 -11.26 -5.56
C GLY A 245 -8.41 -11.33 -5.55
N SER A 246 -7.71 -10.71 -6.52
CA SER A 246 -6.25 -10.65 -6.49
C SER A 246 -5.77 -9.79 -5.31
N VAL A 247 -5.00 -10.38 -4.40
CA VAL A 247 -4.52 -9.70 -3.18
C VAL A 247 -3.20 -10.28 -2.69
N VAL A 248 -2.34 -9.42 -2.14
CA VAL A 248 -1.18 -9.82 -1.34
C VAL A 248 -1.57 -9.72 0.13
N VAL A 249 -1.46 -10.83 0.87
CA VAL A 249 -1.74 -10.89 2.30
C VAL A 249 -0.42 -11.07 3.04
N ASN A 250 -0.17 -10.24 4.04
CA ASN A 250 0.92 -10.42 5.00
C ASN A 250 0.30 -10.72 6.37
N ASP A 251 0.32 -11.98 6.79
CA ASP A 251 -0.35 -12.43 8.01
C ASP A 251 0.31 -11.90 9.28
N ALA A 252 -0.44 -11.93 10.38
CA ALA A 252 0.10 -11.63 11.69
C ALA A 252 1.30 -12.55 12.01
N GLY A 253 2.42 -11.94 12.42
CA GLY A 253 3.67 -12.64 12.69
C GLY A 253 4.55 -12.90 11.47
N ALA A 254 4.10 -12.57 10.25
CA ALA A 254 4.89 -12.68 9.04
C ALA A 254 5.72 -11.41 8.77
N ASP A 255 6.86 -11.60 8.10
CA ASP A 255 7.78 -10.54 7.68
C ASP A 255 7.74 -10.35 6.16
N PHE A 256 7.46 -9.13 5.70
CA PHE A 256 7.63 -8.70 4.32
C PHE A 256 8.77 -7.68 4.26
N VAL A 257 9.88 -8.03 3.63
CA VAL A 257 11.10 -7.21 3.62
C VAL A 257 11.41 -6.72 2.21
N VAL A 258 11.58 -5.42 2.06
CA VAL A 258 12.09 -4.76 0.86
C VAL A 258 13.49 -4.25 1.15
N ALA A 259 14.47 -4.88 0.51
CA ALA A 259 15.90 -4.60 0.69
C ALA A 259 16.58 -4.35 -0.67
N GLN A 260 15.98 -3.49 -1.48
CA GLN A 260 16.46 -3.13 -2.82
C GLN A 260 17.60 -2.09 -2.74
N GLU A 261 18.23 -1.75 -3.88
CA GLU A 261 19.10 -0.59 -3.93
C GLU A 261 18.33 0.72 -3.67
N ALA A 262 19.02 1.74 -3.16
CA ALA A 262 18.39 2.95 -2.61
C ALA A 262 17.50 3.73 -3.60
N THR A 263 17.75 3.60 -4.91
CA THR A 263 16.99 4.31 -5.96
C THR A 263 15.88 3.48 -6.59
N ASP A 264 15.80 2.18 -6.27
CA ASP A 264 14.86 1.29 -6.92
C ASP A 264 13.50 1.27 -6.24
N THR A 265 12.49 0.85 -7.00
CA THR A 265 11.11 0.73 -6.52
C THR A 265 10.62 -0.71 -6.67
N TYR A 266 10.08 -1.26 -5.59
CA TYR A 266 9.28 -2.48 -5.59
C TYR A 266 7.80 -2.11 -5.56
N SER A 267 7.00 -2.56 -6.53
CA SER A 267 5.58 -2.23 -6.62
C SER A 267 4.68 -3.42 -6.32
N LEU A 268 3.63 -3.20 -5.55
CA LEU A 268 2.50 -4.13 -5.43
C LEU A 268 1.32 -3.55 -6.20
N ASP A 269 1.01 -4.14 -7.36
CA ASP A 269 -0.12 -3.70 -8.17
C ASP A 269 -1.45 -4.27 -7.65
N ALA A 270 -1.40 -5.38 -6.90
CA ALA A 270 -2.52 -5.88 -6.13
C ALA A 270 -2.63 -5.13 -4.78
N PRO A 271 -3.85 -5.02 -4.22
CA PRO A 271 -4.04 -4.54 -2.85
C PRO A 271 -3.21 -5.35 -1.84
N LEU A 272 -2.69 -4.67 -0.82
CA LEU A 272 -1.94 -5.26 0.29
C LEU A 272 -2.80 -5.31 1.56
N ASP A 273 -3.12 -6.51 2.04
CA ASP A 273 -3.71 -6.74 3.36
C ASP A 273 -2.61 -7.06 4.38
N ASN A 274 -2.16 -6.05 5.12
CA ASN A 274 -1.05 -6.19 6.06
C ASN A 274 -1.53 -6.35 7.51
N ARG A 275 -1.34 -7.52 8.10
CA ARG A 275 -1.50 -7.83 9.54
C ARG A 275 -0.17 -8.17 10.23
N GLY A 276 0.92 -8.32 9.48
CA GLY A 276 2.27 -8.61 9.96
C GLY A 276 3.18 -7.38 9.98
N SER A 277 4.47 -7.62 9.77
CA SER A 277 5.51 -6.59 9.65
C SER A 277 5.91 -6.38 8.19
N VAL A 278 5.97 -5.13 7.76
CA VAL A 278 6.56 -4.71 6.48
C VAL A 278 7.76 -3.83 6.80
N ALA A 279 8.94 -4.15 6.25
CA ALA A 279 10.15 -3.37 6.41
C ALA A 279 10.66 -2.88 5.06
N VAL A 280 10.88 -1.57 4.91
CA VAL A 280 11.47 -0.94 3.72
C VAL A 280 12.83 -0.37 4.12
N THR A 281 13.86 -1.21 4.09
CA THR A 281 15.19 -0.84 4.60
C THR A 281 16.02 -0.02 3.63
N ALA A 282 15.70 -0.13 2.34
CA ALA A 282 16.29 0.66 1.25
C ALA A 282 15.34 0.64 0.04
N GLY A 283 15.50 1.62 -0.86
CA GLY A 283 14.62 1.79 -2.01
C GLY A 283 13.21 2.24 -1.63
N SER A 284 12.27 2.05 -2.54
CA SER A 284 10.85 2.41 -2.39
C SER A 284 9.95 1.18 -2.45
N LEU A 285 8.89 1.16 -1.64
CA LEU A 285 7.80 0.18 -1.74
C LEU A 285 6.49 0.91 -2.09
N LYS A 286 5.89 0.57 -3.25
CA LYS A 286 4.56 1.07 -3.65
C LYS A 286 3.46 0.08 -3.23
N VAL A 287 2.45 0.58 -2.53
CA VAL A 287 1.32 -0.22 -2.03
C VAL A 287 0.00 0.51 -2.18
N ALA A 288 -1.07 -0.27 -2.36
CA ALA A 288 -2.44 0.14 -2.11
C ALA A 288 -3.00 -0.68 -0.93
N PRO A 289 -3.10 -0.13 0.29
CA PRO A 289 -3.64 -0.89 1.43
C PRO A 289 -5.07 -1.36 1.20
N ALA A 290 -5.32 -2.63 1.49
CA ALA A 290 -6.65 -3.25 1.45
C ALA A 290 -7.46 -2.87 2.70
N GLY A 291 -7.85 -1.60 2.80
CA GLY A 291 -8.58 -1.06 3.95
C GLY A 291 -7.70 -0.78 5.18
N THR A 292 -8.32 -0.61 6.34
CA THR A 292 -7.60 -0.36 7.61
C THR A 292 -7.15 -1.68 8.22
N THR A 293 -5.91 -2.07 7.93
CA THR A 293 -5.31 -3.29 8.47
C THR A 293 -4.43 -2.98 9.68
N GLY A 294 -4.16 -3.98 10.54
CA GLY A 294 -3.50 -3.80 11.84
C GLY A 294 -1.98 -4.01 11.85
N GLY A 295 -1.37 -4.30 10.69
CA GLY A 295 0.06 -4.55 10.58
C GLY A 295 0.92 -3.27 10.65
N SER A 296 2.22 -3.46 10.84
CA SER A 296 3.20 -2.38 10.96
C SER A 296 4.04 -2.21 9.70
N TYR A 297 4.49 -0.98 9.45
CA TYR A 297 5.45 -0.58 8.45
C TYR A 297 6.67 0.07 9.13
N THR A 298 7.86 -0.43 8.87
CA THR A 298 9.12 0.15 9.35
C THR A 298 9.91 0.69 8.16
N VAL A 299 10.07 2.01 8.11
CA VAL A 299 10.65 2.75 6.99
C VAL A 299 11.79 3.63 7.53
N PRO A 300 12.99 3.07 7.80
CA PRO A 300 14.16 3.88 8.12
C PRO A 300 14.61 4.68 6.89
N ALA A 301 15.25 5.84 7.11
CA ALA A 301 15.92 6.53 6.00
C ALA A 301 17.08 5.67 5.47
N PRO A 302 17.29 5.58 4.13
CA PRO A 302 16.66 6.39 3.08
C PRO A 302 15.41 5.76 2.43
N GLY A 303 14.81 4.73 3.03
CA GLY A 303 13.66 4.04 2.44
C GLY A 303 12.43 4.93 2.26
N GLU A 304 11.60 4.57 1.26
CA GLU A 304 10.33 5.24 0.98
C GLU A 304 9.14 4.26 0.97
N LEU A 305 8.05 4.62 1.64
CA LEU A 305 6.76 3.93 1.51
C LEU A 305 5.81 4.81 0.70
N VAL A 306 5.36 4.31 -0.45
CA VAL A 306 4.51 5.05 -1.38
C VAL A 306 3.11 4.46 -1.38
N VAL A 307 2.12 5.24 -0.95
CA VAL A 307 0.71 4.90 -0.98
C VAL A 307 0.12 5.36 -2.31
N THR A 308 -0.30 4.41 -3.15
CA THR A 308 -0.84 4.67 -4.50
C THR A 308 -2.37 4.55 -4.58
N GLY A 309 -3.00 4.02 -3.54
CA GLY A 309 -4.44 3.79 -3.45
C GLY A 309 -4.84 3.35 -2.04
N GLY A 310 -6.13 3.07 -1.83
CA GLY A 310 -6.63 2.63 -0.52
C GLY A 310 -6.50 3.69 0.58
N THR A 311 -6.57 3.26 1.84
CA THR A 311 -6.41 4.12 3.02
C THR A 311 -5.36 3.55 3.97
N LEU A 312 -4.30 4.30 4.25
CA LEU A 312 -3.30 3.97 5.27
C LEU A 312 -3.57 4.76 6.55
N LEU A 313 -3.80 4.06 7.67
CA LEU A 313 -3.85 4.67 9.00
C LEU A 313 -2.44 4.73 9.60
N VAL A 314 -1.96 5.94 9.92
CA VAL A 314 -0.60 6.18 10.41
C VAL A 314 -0.61 6.48 11.91
N SER A 315 0.09 5.66 12.66
CA SER A 315 0.27 5.77 14.11
C SER A 315 1.65 5.21 14.49
N ALA A 316 2.10 5.44 15.73
CA ALA A 316 3.35 4.83 16.21
C ALA A 316 3.34 3.29 16.20
N ALA A 317 2.16 2.66 16.17
CA ALA A 317 2.02 1.20 16.06
C ALA A 317 2.01 0.71 14.61
N THR A 318 1.63 1.56 13.65
CA THR A 318 1.44 1.16 12.24
C THR A 318 2.54 1.66 11.32
N VAL A 319 3.20 2.80 11.59
CA VAL A 319 4.32 3.29 10.80
C VAL A 319 5.41 3.86 11.71
N ALA A 320 6.65 3.39 11.53
CA ALA A 320 7.82 3.84 12.28
C ALA A 320 9.02 4.09 11.37
N GLY A 321 9.97 4.93 11.82
CA GLY A 321 11.20 5.26 11.12
C GLY A 321 11.24 6.68 10.57
N ASP A 322 12.44 7.10 10.17
CA ASP A 322 12.73 8.45 9.66
C ASP A 322 12.65 8.57 8.12
N GLY A 323 12.30 7.49 7.42
CA GLY A 323 12.18 7.46 5.97
C GLY A 323 10.98 8.25 5.44
N MET A 324 10.86 8.31 4.11
CA MET A 324 9.84 9.11 3.45
C MET A 324 8.52 8.34 3.35
N LEU A 325 7.43 8.94 3.81
CA LEU A 325 6.08 8.52 3.44
C LEU A 325 5.64 9.34 2.23
N VAL A 326 5.20 8.70 1.16
CA VAL A 326 4.74 9.35 -0.07
C VAL A 326 3.28 9.03 -0.29
N LEU A 327 2.45 10.06 -0.48
CA LEU A 327 1.09 9.93 -0.96
C LEU A 327 1.07 10.21 -2.47
N ASP A 328 0.90 9.16 -3.26
CA ASP A 328 0.81 9.20 -4.72
C ASP A 328 -0.52 8.60 -5.22
N GLY A 329 -1.54 8.69 -4.36
CA GLY A 329 -2.90 8.25 -4.57
C GLY A 329 -3.55 7.82 -3.25
N GLY A 330 -4.84 7.54 -3.25
CA GLY A 330 -5.55 7.08 -2.05
C GLY A 330 -5.63 8.12 -0.93
N THR A 331 -5.63 7.63 0.32
CA THR A 331 -5.75 8.42 1.54
C THR A 331 -4.71 8.01 2.59
N ILE A 332 -4.09 9.00 3.23
CA ILE A 332 -3.38 8.80 4.51
C ILE A 332 -4.18 9.49 5.61
N ASP A 333 -4.52 8.74 6.66
CA ASP A 333 -5.17 9.25 7.87
C ASP A 333 -4.17 9.23 9.02
N VAL A 334 -3.91 10.40 9.61
CA VAL A 334 -2.98 10.57 10.73
C VAL A 334 -3.74 11.11 11.93
N PRO A 335 -3.99 10.32 12.98
CA PRO A 335 -4.66 10.80 14.20
C PRO A 335 -3.85 11.86 14.95
N ALA A 336 -4.51 12.56 15.86
CA ALA A 336 -3.86 13.56 16.71
C ALA A 336 -2.75 12.94 17.59
N GLY A 337 -1.67 13.69 17.79
CA GLY A 337 -0.52 13.26 18.60
C GLY A 337 0.50 12.40 17.84
N VAL A 338 0.26 12.08 16.57
CA VAL A 338 1.20 11.35 15.72
C VAL A 338 2.10 12.33 14.97
N THR A 339 3.42 12.07 15.01
CA THR A 339 4.42 12.81 14.24
C THR A 339 4.96 11.96 13.10
N VAL A 340 4.91 12.49 11.89
CA VAL A 340 5.52 11.91 10.70
C VAL A 340 6.84 12.63 10.41
N ALA A 341 7.92 11.88 10.28
CA ALA A 341 9.26 12.43 10.09
C ALA A 341 9.38 13.17 8.75
N ALA A 342 9.01 12.51 7.65
CA ALA A 342 9.02 13.06 6.31
C ALA A 342 7.78 12.60 5.53
N LEU A 343 7.09 13.53 4.89
CA LEU A 343 5.88 13.29 4.09
C LEU A 343 5.98 14.03 2.76
N SER A 344 5.82 13.30 1.66
CA SER A 344 5.67 13.85 0.31
C SER A 344 4.24 13.64 -0.17
N LEU A 345 3.51 14.72 -0.45
CA LEU A 345 2.16 14.69 -0.99
C LEU A 345 2.24 15.00 -2.47
N ARG A 346 2.19 13.96 -3.32
CA ARG A 346 2.23 14.07 -4.78
C ARG A 346 0.84 14.03 -5.40
N SER A 347 -0.09 13.31 -4.77
CA SER A 347 -1.53 13.31 -5.10
C SER A 347 -2.33 12.77 -3.91
N GLY A 348 -3.61 12.42 -4.09
CA GLY A 348 -4.44 11.83 -3.03
C GLY A 348 -4.91 12.82 -1.96
N THR A 349 -5.42 12.27 -0.85
CA THR A 349 -5.95 13.03 0.29
C THR A 349 -5.21 12.73 1.59
N LEU A 350 -4.69 13.76 2.25
CA LEU A 350 -4.26 13.68 3.65
C LEU A 350 -5.43 14.10 4.56
N VAL A 351 -5.71 13.35 5.62
CA VAL A 351 -6.73 13.67 6.63
C VAL A 351 -6.20 13.51 8.05
N GLY A 352 -7.02 13.93 9.03
CA GLY A 352 -6.70 13.82 10.45
C GLY A 352 -5.96 15.05 10.99
N ASN A 353 -5.10 14.85 11.99
CA ASN A 353 -4.35 15.89 12.69
C ASN A 353 -2.82 15.62 12.70
N PRO A 354 -2.18 15.49 11.53
CA PRO A 354 -0.77 15.16 11.43
C PRO A 354 0.13 16.28 11.97
N THR A 355 1.18 15.90 12.70
CA THR A 355 2.38 16.74 12.84
C THR A 355 3.44 16.23 11.87
N VAL A 356 3.95 17.07 10.96
CA VAL A 356 4.91 16.67 9.93
C VAL A 356 6.18 17.49 10.05
N ARG A 357 7.32 16.84 10.33
CA ARG A 357 8.61 17.54 10.51
C ARG A 357 9.18 18.01 9.17
N SER A 358 9.08 17.21 8.11
CA SER A 358 9.49 17.58 6.75
C SER A 358 8.35 17.30 5.79
N LEU A 359 7.70 18.35 5.29
CA LEU A 359 6.60 18.25 4.33
C LEU A 359 7.07 18.73 2.96
N THR A 360 6.85 17.92 1.94
CA THR A 360 6.89 18.36 0.54
C THR A 360 5.51 18.13 -0.06
N GLY A 361 4.87 19.16 -0.58
CA GLY A 361 3.56 19.03 -1.23
C GLY A 361 3.63 19.58 -2.65
N GLY A 362 3.07 18.83 -3.60
CA GLY A 362 3.04 19.16 -5.02
C GLY A 362 1.90 18.50 -5.77
N ALA A 363 1.72 18.87 -7.04
CA ALA A 363 0.88 18.14 -8.01
C ALA A 363 -0.60 17.84 -7.58
N THR A 364 -1.38 18.88 -7.25
CA THR A 364 -2.83 18.80 -6.91
C THR A 364 -3.18 18.06 -5.61
N ALA A 365 -2.18 17.73 -4.78
CA ALA A 365 -2.42 17.14 -3.47
C ALA A 365 -3.32 18.00 -2.57
N THR A 366 -4.17 17.33 -1.79
CA THR A 366 -5.16 17.99 -0.92
C THR A 366 -5.03 17.51 0.54
N PHE A 367 -5.00 18.45 1.47
CA PHE A 367 -5.27 18.20 2.89
C PHE A 367 -6.72 18.57 3.21
N SER A 368 -7.48 17.63 3.78
CA SER A 368 -8.91 17.83 4.08
C SER A 368 -9.37 17.07 5.33
N GLY A 369 -10.67 17.04 5.59
CA GLY A 369 -11.26 16.29 6.73
C GLY A 369 -11.47 17.11 8.01
N GLY A 370 -11.24 18.43 7.98
CA GLY A 370 -11.56 19.34 9.09
C GLY A 370 -10.57 19.32 10.26
N GLY A 371 -9.42 18.68 10.09
CA GLY A 371 -8.37 18.61 11.11
C GLY A 371 -7.25 19.63 10.92
N VAL A 372 -6.20 19.51 11.75
CA VAL A 372 -5.04 20.42 11.76
C VAL A 372 -3.76 19.71 11.30
N LEU A 373 -3.20 20.12 10.16
CA LEU A 373 -1.85 19.74 9.74
C LEU A 373 -0.86 20.73 10.35
N THR A 374 0.02 20.24 11.22
CA THR A 374 0.99 21.06 11.94
C THR A 374 2.41 20.84 11.41
N ILE A 375 3.07 21.92 11.02
CA ILE A 375 4.53 21.95 10.85
C ILE A 375 5.12 22.42 12.19
N PRO A 376 5.93 21.60 12.90
CA PRO A 376 6.45 21.94 14.21
C PRO A 376 7.52 23.04 14.11
N THR A 377 7.99 23.54 15.25
CA THR A 377 8.97 24.66 15.34
C THR A 377 10.29 24.39 14.63
N SER A 378 10.77 23.15 14.66
CA SER A 378 11.95 22.71 13.91
C SER A 378 11.62 22.15 12.53
N GLY A 379 10.34 22.21 12.13
CA GLY A 379 9.85 21.59 10.91
C GLY A 379 9.95 22.51 9.70
N THR A 380 9.93 21.89 8.54
CA THR A 380 9.94 22.56 7.24
C THR A 380 8.79 22.06 6.37
N ALA A 381 8.25 22.95 5.55
CA ALA A 381 7.32 22.62 4.49
C ALA A 381 7.75 23.32 3.21
N THR A 382 7.79 22.58 2.10
CA THR A 382 8.02 23.12 0.75
C THR A 382 6.83 22.73 -0.10
N LEU A 383 6.03 23.72 -0.51
CA LEU A 383 4.74 23.49 -1.15
C LEU A 383 4.69 24.16 -2.51
N ASP A 384 4.17 23.45 -3.51
CA ASP A 384 3.62 23.99 -4.74
C ASP A 384 2.26 23.35 -5.05
N ASN A 385 1.36 24.09 -5.71
CA ASN A 385 0.06 23.58 -6.17
C ASN A 385 -0.72 22.73 -5.13
N PHE A 386 -0.73 23.18 -3.87
CA PHE A 386 -1.23 22.44 -2.71
C PHE A 386 -2.55 23.03 -2.20
N THR A 387 -3.50 22.17 -1.84
CA THR A 387 -4.85 22.60 -1.42
C THR A 387 -5.13 22.25 0.05
N VAL A 388 -5.58 23.23 0.83
CA VAL A 388 -6.21 23.05 2.14
C VAL A 388 -7.72 23.19 1.98
N ASN A 389 -8.49 22.15 2.30
CA ASN A 389 -9.92 22.06 2.01
C ASN A 389 -10.75 21.51 3.19
N GLY A 390 -12.08 21.68 3.13
CA GLY A 390 -13.02 21.00 4.01
C GLY A 390 -12.99 21.47 5.46
N GLY A 391 -12.76 22.76 5.69
CA GLY A 391 -12.63 23.36 7.02
C GLY A 391 -11.33 22.99 7.76
N SER A 392 -10.33 22.47 7.03
CA SER A 392 -9.04 22.11 7.60
C SER A 392 -8.17 23.33 7.91
N ARG A 393 -7.13 23.12 8.73
CA ARG A 393 -6.16 24.16 9.08
C ARG A 393 -4.73 23.67 8.88
N LEU A 394 -3.96 24.36 8.05
CA LEU A 394 -2.51 24.18 7.96
C LEU A 394 -1.85 25.17 8.92
N LEU A 395 -1.31 24.68 10.04
CA LEU A 395 -0.61 25.45 11.06
C LEU A 395 0.90 25.33 10.88
N ASN A 396 1.53 26.39 10.37
CA ASN A 396 2.98 26.47 10.25
C ASN A 396 3.62 27.12 11.48
N ARG A 397 4.27 26.34 12.34
CA ARG A 397 5.11 26.84 13.45
C ARG A 397 6.61 26.83 13.14
N GLY A 398 7.00 26.31 11.97
CA GLY A 398 8.38 26.23 11.50
C GLY A 398 8.61 27.14 10.30
N THR A 399 9.18 26.59 9.23
CA THR A 399 9.36 27.32 7.96
C THR A 399 8.52 26.70 6.85
N LEU A 400 7.60 27.46 6.28
CA LEU A 400 6.90 27.12 5.05
C LEU A 400 7.49 27.93 3.89
N THR A 401 7.86 27.25 2.80
CA THR A 401 8.28 27.88 1.55
C THR A 401 7.29 27.54 0.45
N HIS A 402 6.63 28.54 -0.11
CA HIS A 402 5.84 28.39 -1.34
C HIS A 402 6.76 28.50 -2.55
N ILE A 403 6.77 27.49 -3.40
CA ILE A 403 7.62 27.39 -4.59
C ILE A 403 6.78 27.13 -5.86
N GLY A 404 7.46 27.03 -7.00
CA GLY A 404 6.86 26.76 -8.31
C GLY A 404 6.49 28.04 -9.08
N CYS A 405 6.45 27.95 -10.40
CA CYS A 405 5.98 29.03 -11.27
C CYS A 405 4.56 28.76 -11.73
N GLY A 406 3.69 29.78 -11.67
CA GLY A 406 2.30 29.64 -12.05
C GLY A 406 1.49 28.72 -11.12
N THR A 407 2.04 28.38 -9.96
CA THR A 407 1.43 27.51 -8.95
C THR A 407 0.67 28.33 -7.92
N ALA A 408 -0.20 27.66 -7.16
CA ALA A 408 -0.92 28.27 -6.07
C ALA A 408 -0.95 27.40 -4.81
N LEU A 409 -0.96 28.05 -3.66
CA LEU A 409 -1.53 27.45 -2.46
C LEU A 409 -3.01 27.80 -2.43
N THR A 410 -3.88 26.81 -2.34
CA THR A 410 -5.33 27.04 -2.36
C THR A 410 -5.91 26.80 -0.98
N VAL A 411 -6.61 27.80 -0.43
CA VAL A 411 -7.38 27.70 0.82
C VAL A 411 -8.87 27.81 0.48
N GLN A 412 -9.59 26.72 0.62
CA GLN A 412 -10.98 26.61 0.16
C GLN A 412 -11.87 25.84 1.15
N GLY A 413 -13.18 25.87 0.95
CA GLY A 413 -14.13 25.18 1.82
C GLY A 413 -14.05 25.61 3.29
N GLY A 414 -13.78 26.90 3.56
CA GLY A 414 -13.67 27.46 4.91
C GLY A 414 -12.37 27.13 5.64
N SER A 415 -11.32 26.75 4.90
CA SER A 415 -10.04 26.31 5.47
C SER A 415 -9.05 27.45 5.75
N VAL A 416 -8.11 27.23 6.67
CA VAL A 416 -7.16 28.26 7.09
C VAL A 416 -5.72 27.83 6.83
N LEU A 417 -4.94 28.72 6.20
CA LEU A 417 -3.47 28.67 6.24
C LEU A 417 -3.01 29.62 7.34
N GLU A 418 -2.52 29.08 8.46
CA GLU A 418 -1.96 29.88 9.55
C GLU A 418 -0.45 29.81 9.58
N ASN A 419 0.19 30.96 9.45
CA ASN A 419 1.61 31.14 9.67
C ASN A 419 1.84 31.68 11.10
N ALA A 420 2.36 30.82 11.98
CA ALA A 420 2.75 31.15 13.34
C ALA A 420 4.27 31.39 13.49
N ALA A 421 5.03 31.23 12.40
CA ALA A 421 6.48 31.45 12.37
C ALA A 421 6.91 32.06 11.03
N ARG A 422 7.50 31.29 10.11
CA ARG A 422 8.04 31.84 8.86
C ARG A 422 7.35 31.26 7.64
N LEU A 423 6.77 32.14 6.82
CA LEU A 423 6.30 31.85 5.47
C LEU A 423 7.15 32.62 4.46
N VAL A 424 7.73 31.92 3.49
CA VAL A 424 8.57 32.49 2.44
C VAL A 424 7.96 32.19 1.07
N VAL A 425 7.80 33.21 0.24
CA VAL A 425 7.56 33.03 -1.20
C VAL A 425 8.92 32.85 -1.87
N GLY A 426 9.28 31.60 -2.14
CA GLY A 426 10.57 31.15 -2.65
C GLY A 426 10.68 31.07 -4.17
N THR A 427 9.77 31.71 -4.90
CA THR A 427 9.69 31.65 -6.37
C THR A 427 10.03 33.00 -7.02
N SER A 428 10.55 32.96 -8.25
CA SER A 428 11.00 34.14 -9.01
C SER A 428 9.97 34.68 -10.02
N CYS A 429 8.84 34.00 -10.13
CA CYS A 429 7.81 34.18 -11.15
C CYS A 429 6.44 34.35 -10.50
N ALA A 430 5.41 34.62 -11.29
CA ALA A 430 4.05 34.78 -10.78
C ALA A 430 3.55 33.50 -10.10
N SER A 431 2.90 33.65 -8.95
CA SER A 431 2.29 32.57 -8.14
C SER A 431 1.25 33.18 -7.20
N ALA A 432 0.46 32.35 -6.52
CA ALA A 432 -0.64 32.88 -5.71
C ALA A 432 -0.97 32.09 -4.44
N ILE A 433 -1.66 32.75 -3.51
CA ILE A 433 -2.56 32.09 -2.57
C ILE A 433 -3.99 32.35 -3.04
N LEU A 434 -4.71 31.29 -3.39
CA LEU A 434 -6.04 31.34 -3.97
C LEU A 434 -7.11 30.85 -2.98
N THR A 435 -8.35 31.22 -3.26
CA THR A 435 -9.53 30.75 -2.53
C THR A 435 -10.70 30.57 -3.49
N ASP A 436 -11.68 29.76 -3.09
CA ASP A 436 -12.98 29.60 -3.74
C ASP A 436 -14.02 30.64 -3.27
N GLY A 437 -13.63 31.55 -2.37
CA GLY A 437 -14.53 32.53 -1.77
C GLY A 437 -15.42 31.97 -0.66
N SER A 438 -15.17 30.73 -0.22
CA SER A 438 -15.91 30.12 0.90
C SER A 438 -15.75 30.95 2.17
N PRO A 439 -16.84 31.23 2.91
CA PRO A 439 -16.76 31.91 4.21
C PRO A 439 -15.81 31.18 5.17
N GLY A 440 -14.93 31.94 5.83
CA GLY A 440 -13.94 31.40 6.75
C GLY A 440 -12.63 30.94 6.10
N ALA A 441 -12.55 30.90 4.76
CA ALA A 441 -11.29 30.63 4.09
C ALA A 441 -10.34 31.83 4.26
N ALA A 442 -9.18 31.60 4.89
CA ALA A 442 -8.30 32.69 5.29
C ALA A 442 -6.82 32.31 5.29
N VAL A 443 -5.98 33.34 5.16
CA VAL A 443 -4.56 33.31 5.48
C VAL A 443 -4.37 34.13 6.75
N VAL A 444 -3.82 33.52 7.78
CA VAL A 444 -3.51 34.18 9.06
C VAL A 444 -2.00 34.26 9.21
N ASN A 445 -1.49 35.45 9.50
CA ASN A 445 -0.10 35.66 9.88
C ASN A 445 -0.04 36.19 11.31
N ASP A 446 0.33 35.32 12.25
CA ASP A 446 0.30 35.60 13.69
C ASP A 446 1.26 36.73 14.09
N SER A 447 1.06 37.30 15.29
CA SER A 447 1.79 38.47 15.79
C SER A 447 3.32 38.33 15.80
N THR A 448 3.84 37.12 15.97
CA THR A 448 5.28 36.84 15.97
C THR A 448 5.79 36.32 14.62
N ALA A 449 4.90 36.16 13.65
CA ALA A 449 5.19 35.49 12.40
C ALA A 449 5.64 36.48 11.31
N THR A 450 6.47 36.00 10.40
CA THR A 450 6.89 36.73 9.20
C THR A 450 6.38 36.02 7.96
N LEU A 451 5.63 36.74 7.14
CA LEU A 451 5.38 36.40 5.74
C LEU A 451 6.31 37.25 4.88
N SER A 452 7.20 36.61 4.13
CA SER A 452 8.21 37.30 3.33
C SER A 452 8.13 36.95 1.85
N VAL A 453 8.17 37.98 1.01
CA VAL A 453 8.22 37.89 -0.44
C VAL A 453 9.54 38.51 -0.91
N SER A 454 10.51 37.65 -1.21
CA SER A 454 11.90 38.11 -1.46
C SER A 454 12.50 37.62 -2.77
N GLN A 455 11.95 36.58 -3.39
CA GLN A 455 12.55 35.96 -4.57
C GLN A 455 11.93 36.39 -5.90
N LEU A 456 10.78 37.07 -5.90
CA LEU A 456 10.08 37.47 -7.14
C LEU A 456 10.97 38.29 -8.08
N SER A 457 10.80 38.12 -9.38
CA SER A 457 11.33 39.06 -10.37
C SER A 457 10.54 40.38 -10.37
N ASN A 458 11.17 41.45 -10.85
CA ASN A 458 10.58 42.80 -10.81
C ASN A 458 9.32 42.96 -11.68
N VAL A 459 9.08 42.04 -12.61
CA VAL A 459 7.90 42.03 -13.50
C VAL A 459 6.83 41.04 -13.06
N SER A 460 7.12 40.20 -12.05
CA SER A 460 6.18 39.19 -11.57
C SER A 460 5.32 39.73 -10.44
N THR A 461 4.07 39.27 -10.42
CA THR A 461 3.12 39.58 -9.36
C THR A 461 2.81 38.31 -8.57
N TYR A 462 2.91 38.41 -7.24
CA TYR A 462 2.34 37.42 -6.35
C TYR A 462 0.95 37.87 -5.90
N ARG A 463 -0.05 36.99 -6.03
CA ARG A 463 -1.44 37.33 -5.73
C ARG A 463 -1.88 36.64 -4.44
N ILE A 464 -2.51 37.36 -3.52
CA ILE A 464 -3.21 36.79 -2.37
C ILE A 464 -4.69 37.13 -2.53
N ALA A 465 -5.46 36.17 -3.03
CA ALA A 465 -6.90 36.29 -3.23
C ALA A 465 -7.70 35.89 -1.98
N ALA A 466 -7.13 35.03 -1.14
CA ALA A 466 -7.71 34.66 0.15
C ALA A 466 -7.73 35.86 1.12
N ALA A 467 -8.70 35.87 2.04
CA ALA A 467 -8.76 36.89 3.08
C ALA A 467 -7.51 36.82 3.97
N LEU A 468 -6.68 37.86 3.92
CA LEU A 468 -5.47 37.96 4.72
C LEU A 468 -5.75 38.70 6.03
N ASP A 469 -5.51 38.03 7.15
CA ASP A 469 -5.42 38.62 8.48
C ASP A 469 -3.94 38.68 8.90
N ASN A 470 -3.37 39.88 8.91
CA ASN A 470 -1.97 40.09 9.28
C ASN A 470 -1.85 40.75 10.65
N GLN A 471 -1.34 39.99 11.62
CA GLN A 471 -0.99 40.47 12.96
C GLN A 471 0.53 40.57 13.15
N GLY A 472 1.32 39.87 12.33
CA GLY A 472 2.78 39.87 12.36
C GLY A 472 3.44 40.82 11.36
N THR A 473 4.57 40.39 10.80
CA THR A 473 5.31 41.13 9.76
C THR A 473 4.99 40.58 8.37
N PHE A 474 4.53 41.45 7.46
CA PHE A 474 4.40 41.18 6.04
C PHE A 474 5.45 41.99 5.28
N GLU A 475 6.46 41.33 4.72
CA GLU A 475 7.62 41.99 4.10
C GLU A 475 7.72 41.65 2.60
N VAL A 476 7.84 42.69 1.76
CA VAL A 476 8.09 42.57 0.33
C VAL A 476 9.40 43.26 -0.02
N THR A 477 10.44 42.47 -0.26
CA THR A 477 11.77 42.98 -0.63
C THR A 477 12.02 42.95 -2.13
N LYS A 478 11.17 42.29 -2.94
CA LYS A 478 11.31 42.27 -4.39
C LYS A 478 9.98 41.96 -5.10
N GLY A 479 9.79 42.52 -6.29
CA GLY A 479 8.60 42.29 -7.13
C GLY A 479 7.34 43.02 -6.67
N LYS A 480 6.18 42.58 -7.18
CA LYS A 480 4.87 43.14 -6.86
C LYS A 480 4.02 42.12 -6.12
N VAL A 481 3.29 42.56 -5.10
CA VAL A 481 2.25 41.77 -4.44
C VAL A 481 0.90 42.44 -4.59
N ASN A 482 -0.11 41.67 -5.00
CA ASN A 482 -1.51 42.11 -5.07
C ASN A 482 -2.33 41.42 -3.98
N LEU A 483 -2.86 42.20 -3.04
CA LEU A 483 -3.76 41.75 -1.99
C LEU A 483 -5.19 42.09 -2.40
N GLU A 484 -6.06 41.10 -2.51
CA GLU A 484 -7.43 41.31 -2.99
C GLU A 484 -8.46 41.42 -1.86
N VAL A 485 -8.19 40.75 -0.74
CA VAL A 485 -9.05 40.78 0.45
C VAL A 485 -8.18 40.92 1.68
N LEU A 486 -8.45 41.95 2.48
CA LEU A 486 -7.77 42.22 3.75
C LEU A 486 -8.80 42.25 4.88
N SER A 487 -8.68 41.30 5.81
CA SER A 487 -9.59 41.20 6.97
C SER A 487 -9.38 42.34 7.97
N ASN A 488 -8.18 42.90 8.00
CA ASN A 488 -7.76 43.95 8.93
C ASN A 488 -7.84 45.38 8.34
N LEU A 489 -8.41 45.54 7.14
CA LEU A 489 -8.66 46.84 6.51
C LEU A 489 -10.03 47.38 6.93
N VAL A 490 -10.04 48.37 7.82
CA VAL A 490 -11.26 49.00 8.32
C VAL A 490 -11.26 50.48 7.92
N ALA A 491 -12.23 50.90 7.10
CA ALA A 491 -12.37 52.28 6.61
C ALA A 491 -11.08 52.87 6.00
N GLY A 492 -10.39 52.07 5.17
CA GLY A 492 -9.14 52.49 4.50
C GLY A 492 -7.90 52.52 5.40
N ARG A 493 -8.01 52.06 6.65
CA ARG A 493 -6.89 51.95 7.60
C ARG A 493 -6.57 50.49 7.87
N LEU A 494 -5.31 50.12 7.72
CA LEU A 494 -4.80 48.83 8.17
C LEU A 494 -4.71 48.84 9.70
N SER A 495 -5.24 47.80 10.32
CA SER A 495 -5.10 47.51 11.75
C SER A 495 -4.26 46.25 11.95
N GLY A 496 -3.58 46.11 13.09
CA GLY A 496 -2.75 44.92 13.38
C GLY A 496 -1.28 45.08 12.99
N GLY A 497 -0.73 44.05 12.33
CA GLY A 497 0.69 43.86 12.06
C GLY A 497 1.33 44.86 11.10
N ALA A 498 2.65 44.73 10.91
CA ALA A 498 3.44 45.58 10.04
C ALA A 498 3.37 45.13 8.57
N PHE A 499 3.28 46.10 7.65
CA PHE A 499 3.44 45.91 6.21
C PHE A 499 4.67 46.70 5.75
N LEU A 500 5.69 46.00 5.26
CA LEU A 500 6.99 46.58 4.89
C LEU A 500 7.26 46.33 3.40
N ALA A 501 7.53 47.39 2.65
CA ALA A 501 7.92 47.33 1.25
C ALA A 501 9.23 48.10 1.06
N THR A 502 10.36 47.39 0.98
CA THR A 502 11.69 48.01 0.92
C THR A 502 12.08 48.36 -0.52
N VAL A 503 11.99 47.37 -1.42
CA VAL A 503 12.27 47.53 -2.86
C VAL A 503 11.10 47.02 -3.73
N GLY A 504 10.23 46.18 -3.18
CA GLY A 504 9.01 45.73 -3.85
C GLY A 504 7.83 46.66 -3.65
N THR A 505 6.66 46.23 -4.15
CA THR A 505 5.40 46.99 -4.03
C THR A 505 4.29 46.12 -3.45
N ILE A 506 3.47 46.71 -2.58
CA ILE A 506 2.25 46.10 -2.05
C ILE A 506 1.06 46.89 -2.59
N GLN A 507 0.21 46.23 -3.36
CA GLN A 507 -1.07 46.77 -3.80
C GLN A 507 -2.17 46.25 -2.87
N ILE A 508 -2.89 47.17 -2.23
CA ILE A 508 -4.02 46.88 -1.33
C ILE A 508 -5.36 47.05 -2.06
N PRO A 509 -6.46 46.43 -1.57
CA PRO A 509 -7.80 46.67 -2.08
C PRO A 509 -8.19 48.15 -1.88
N GLY A 510 -8.93 48.71 -2.84
CA GLY A 510 -9.44 50.08 -2.81
C GLY A 510 -10.69 50.25 -1.97
#